data_AF-A0A2E7PXN8-F1
#
_entry.id   AF-A0A2E7PXN8-F1
#
_cell.length_a   1.000
_cell.length_b   1.000
_cell.length_c   1.000
_cell.angle_alpha   90.00
_cell.angle_beta   90.00
_cell.angle_gamma   90.00
#
_symmetry.space_group_name_H-M   'P 1'
#
loop_
_entity.id
_entity.type
_entity.pdbx_description
1 polymer ?
#
loop_
_entity_poly.entity_id
_entity_poly.type
_entity_poly.pdbx_seq_one_letter_code
_entity_poly.pdbx_strand_id
1 'polypeptide(L)' 'MSEPKGKDLISIREAAHILGFRQSTPIVNYVNNKRLTTYSKRGSKRRWLSREEVYSLPKLSSATQSTEDLG' A
#
# COMPACT_ATOMS: atom_id res chain seq x y z
N MET A 1 11.52 -4.13 19.41
CA MET A 1 10.83 -3.97 18.12
C MET A 1 11.90 -3.84 17.04
N SER A 2 11.94 -4.76 16.08
CA SER A 2 12.96 -4.77 15.04
C SER A 2 12.63 -3.69 14.01
N GLU A 3 13.47 -2.67 13.88
CA GLU A 3 13.35 -1.71 12.78
C GLU A 3 13.47 -2.48 11.46
N PRO A 4 12.55 -2.29 10.49
CA PRO A 4 12.67 -2.93 9.19
C PRO A 4 13.99 -2.44 8.57
N LYS A 5 14.91 -3.37 8.31
CA LYS A 5 16.13 -3.08 7.55
C LYS A 5 15.68 -2.37 6.28
N GLY A 6 16.06 -1.11 6.07
CA GLY A 6 15.49 -0.21 5.06
C GLY A 6 15.54 -0.67 3.58
N LYS A 7 16.02 -1.89 3.33
CA LYS A 7 16.01 -2.61 2.05
C LYS A 7 14.60 -2.99 1.58
N ASP A 8 13.61 -3.10 2.47
CA ASP A 8 12.24 -3.51 2.10
C ASP A 8 11.19 -2.40 2.18
N LEU A 9 11.63 -1.14 2.08
CA LEU A 9 10.74 0.01 2.03
C LEU A 9 10.34 0.36 0.60
N ILE A 10 9.04 0.29 0.32
CA ILE A 10 8.42 0.56 -0.97
C ILE A 10 7.69 1.90 -1.00
N SER A 11 7.46 2.43 -2.20
CA SER A 11 6.70 3.68 -2.38
C SER A 11 5.19 3.46 -2.26
N ILE A 12 4.43 4.52 -1.97
CA ILE A 12 2.95 4.48 -1.97
C ILE A 12 2.40 3.96 -3.31
N ARG A 13 3.01 4.35 -4.43
CA ARG A 13 2.60 3.90 -5.77
C ARG A 13 2.84 2.40 -5.96
N GLU A 14 3.99 1.91 -5.54
CA GLU A 14 4.31 0.48 -5.61
C GLU A 14 3.37 -0.35 -4.74
N ALA A 15 3.06 0.14 -3.52
CA ALA A 15 2.07 -0.49 -2.66
C ALA A 15 0.67 -0.57 -3.29
N ALA A 16 0.24 0.51 -3.99
CA ALA A 16 -1.02 0.52 -4.73
C ALA A 16 -1.06 -0.59 -5.78
N HIS A 17 0.02 -0.72 -6.57
CA HIS A 17 0.13 -1.78 -7.57
C HIS A 17 0.13 -3.19 -6.96
N ILE A 18 0.83 -3.41 -5.85
CA ILE A 18 0.86 -4.70 -5.14
C ILE A 18 -0.54 -5.13 -4.68
N LEU A 19 -1.34 -4.16 -4.20
CA LEU A 19 -2.70 -4.41 -3.71
C LEU A 19 -3.76 -4.38 -4.81
N GLY A 20 -3.38 -4.13 -6.07
CA GLY A 20 -4.30 -4.12 -7.21
C GLY A 20 -5.03 -2.80 -7.43
N PHE A 21 -4.62 -1.71 -6.77
CA PHE A 21 -5.20 -0.39 -6.99
C PHE A 21 -4.56 0.33 -8.19
N ARG A 22 -5.38 1.03 -8.97
CA ARG A 22 -4.91 1.93 -10.04
C ARG A 22 -4.43 3.29 -9.52
N GLN A 23 -4.90 3.70 -8.33
CA GLN A 23 -4.61 5.00 -7.72
C GLN A 23 -3.97 4.81 -6.34
N SER A 24 -3.24 5.83 -5.87
CA SER A 24 -2.60 5.83 -4.55
C SER A 24 -3.52 6.22 -3.40
N THR A 25 -4.68 6.80 -3.68
CA THR A 25 -5.64 7.27 -2.66
C THR A 25 -6.01 6.19 -1.62
N PRO A 26 -6.28 4.91 -2.02
CA PRO A 26 -6.56 3.84 -1.06
C PRO A 26 -5.41 3.58 -0.09
N ILE A 27 -4.17 3.68 -0.57
CA ILE A 27 -2.97 3.50 0.27
C ILE A 27 -2.83 4.67 1.25
N VAL A 28 -3.09 5.90 0.81
CA VAL A 28 -3.10 7.07 1.70
C VAL A 28 -4.16 6.91 2.79
N ASN A 29 -5.33 6.37 2.46
CA ASN A 29 -6.36 6.05 3.45
C ASN A 29 -5.90 5.00 4.46
N TYR A 30 -5.19 3.95 4.03
CA TYR A 30 -4.61 2.98 4.97
C TYR A 30 -3.59 3.61 5.92
N VAL A 31 -2.77 4.55 5.44
CA VAL A 31 -1.85 5.31 6.29
C VAL A 31 -2.63 6.17 7.29
N ASN A 32 -3.59 6.95 6.83
CA ASN A 32 -4.38 7.84 7.68
C ASN A 32 -5.16 7.08 8.77
N ASN A 33 -5.62 5.87 8.44
CA ASN A 33 -6.33 4.98 9.36
C ASN A 33 -5.39 4.11 10.21
N LYS A 34 -4.09 4.41 10.25
CA LYS A 34 -3.06 3.68 11.02
C LYS A 34 -2.97 2.18 10.72
N ARG A 35 -3.37 1.76 9.50
CA ARG A 35 -3.23 0.38 9.02
C ARG A 35 -1.88 0.12 8.35
N LEU A 36 -1.21 1.16 7.89
CA LEU A 36 0.15 1.10 7.35
C LEU A 36 1.05 2.09 8.07
N THR A 37 2.26 1.66 8.40
CA THR A 37 3.28 2.51 8.99
C THR A 37 4.07 3.22 7.91
N THR A 38 4.26 4.54 8.06
CA THR A 38 5.12 5.30 7.15
C THR A 38 6.50 5.53 7.74
N TYR A 39 7.51 5.28 6.91
CA TYR A 39 8.91 5.48 7.21
C TYR A 39 9.47 6.62 6.35
N SER A 40 10.47 7.32 6.89
CA SER A 40 11.27 8.29 6.14
C SER A 40 12.64 7.67 5.82
N LYS A 41 13.16 7.93 4.63
CA LYS A 41 14.55 7.62 4.28
C LYS A 41 15.38 8.89 4.43
N ARG A 42 16.61 8.78 4.93
CA ARG A 42 17.53 9.92 5.05
C ARG A 42 17.70 10.59 3.68
N GLY A 43 17.43 11.90 3.62
CA GLY A 43 17.51 12.68 2.37
C GLY A 43 16.27 12.62 1.46
N SER A 44 15.23 11.87 1.83
CA SER A 44 13.97 11.79 1.07
C SER A 44 12.83 12.47 1.80
N LYS A 45 12.16 13.42 1.13
CA LYS A 45 10.89 14.00 1.60
C LYS A 45 9.67 13.10 1.38
N ARG A 46 9.83 11.95 0.71
CA ARG A 46 8.75 10.99 0.44
C ARG A 46 8.50 10.07 1.63
N ARG A 47 7.22 9.66 1.76
CA ARG A 47 6.76 8.60 2.67
C ARG A 47 7.02 7.23 2.04
N TRP A 48 7.53 6.31 2.84
CA TRP A 48 7.82 4.93 2.46
C TRP A 48 7.02 3.97 3.33
N LEU A 49 6.72 2.79 2.81
CA LEU A 49 5.92 1.78 3.48
C LEU A 49 6.71 0.48 3.60
N SER A 50 6.49 -0.28 4.66
CA SER A 50 7.06 -1.63 4.74
C SER A 50 6.38 -2.53 3.72
N ARG A 51 7.17 -3.18 2.88
CA ARG A 51 6.67 -4.16 1.90
C ARG A 51 5.91 -5.29 2.59
N GLU A 52 6.40 -5.77 3.72
CA GLU A 52 5.78 -6.85 4.50
C GLU A 52 4.40 -6.44 5.02
N GLU A 53 4.27 -5.24 5.60
CA GLU A 53 2.97 -4.71 6.06
C GLU A 53 1.99 -4.62 4.88
N VAL A 54 2.45 -4.17 3.71
CA VAL A 54 1.59 -4.09 2.51
C VAL A 54 1.13 -5.47 2.07
N TYR A 55 1.98 -6.49 2.07
CA TYR A 55 1.56 -7.86 1.72
C TYR A 55 0.58 -8.48 2.73
N SER A 56 0.57 -8.00 3.97
CA SER A 56 -0.39 -8.45 4.99
C SER A 56 -1.81 -7.90 4.80
N LEU A 57 -1.98 -6.86 3.95
CA LEU A 57 -3.29 -6.29 3.66
C LEU A 57 -4.07 -7.11 2.62
N PRO A 58 -5.42 -7.06 2.68
CA PRO A 58 -6.23 -7.72 1.66
C PRO A 58 -5.96 -7.09 0.30
N LYS A 59 -5.60 -7.93 -0.66
CA LYS A 59 -5.54 -7.53 -2.08
C LYS A 59 -6.95 -7.31 -2.57
N LEU A 60 -7.14 -6.37 -3.50
CA LEU A 60 -8.32 -6.38 -4.35
C LEU A 60 -8.33 -7.71 -5.09
N SER A 61 -9.14 -8.65 -4.60
CA SER A 61 -9.57 -9.77 -5.40
C SER A 61 -10.13 -9.19 -6.69
N SER A 62 -9.65 -9.67 -7.83
CA SER A 62 -10.13 -9.31 -9.16
C SER A 62 -11.62 -9.62 -9.40
N ALA A 63 -12.37 -10.04 -8.37
CA ALA A 63 -13.79 -10.36 -8.45
C ALA A 63 -14.75 -9.15 -8.49
N THR A 64 -14.28 -7.90 -8.51
CA THR A 64 -15.15 -6.72 -8.65
C THR A 64 -14.95 -5.98 -9.98
N GLN A 65 -14.61 -6.70 -11.06
CA GLN A 65 -14.66 -6.16 -12.43
C GLN A 65 -15.83 -6.69 -13.28
N SER A 66 -16.82 -7.38 -12.70
CA SER A 66 -17.97 -7.88 -13.48
C SER A 66 -19.24 -7.95 -12.63
N THR A 67 -19.87 -6.81 -12.34
CA THR A 67 -21.30 -6.76 -12.01
C THR A 67 -21.88 -5.42 -12.45
N GLU A 68 -21.74 -5.11 -13.73
CA GLU A 68 -22.58 -4.11 -14.42
C GLU A 68 -22.96 -4.71 -15.77
N ASP A 69 -23.76 -5.77 -15.74
CA ASP A 69 -24.68 -6.13 -16.81
C ASP A 69 -25.70 -7.12 -16.24
N LEU A 70 -26.85 -6.62 -15.80
CA LEU A 70 -28.11 -7.34 -15.67
C LEU A 70 -29.20 -6.33 -15.30
N GLY A 71 -30.07 -5.99 -16.26
CA GLY A 71 -31.38 -5.40 -16.03
C GLY A 71 -31.65 -4.11 -16.79
#